data_AF-A0A5C7SJU7-F1
#
_entry.id   AF-A0A5C7SJU7-F1
#
_cell.length_a   1.000
_cell.length_b   1.000
_cell.length_c   1.000
_cell.angle_alpha   90.00
_cell.angle_beta   90.00
_cell.angle_gamma   90.00
#
_symmetry.space_group_name_H-M   'P 1'
#
loop_
_entity.id
_entity.type
_entity.pdbx_description
1 polymer ?
#
loop_
_entity_poly.entity_id
_entity_poly.type
_entity_poly.pdbx_seq_one_letter_code
_entity_poly.pdbx_strand_id
1 'polypeptide(L)'
;MDDEGGISRLSAQGEIARLTPSGAANISGGHNIEFVGEGISILETFEDLFDRPDSSFPGLVKWLESLADAHLEMERRPLCVAHSSDEQRLDLLYECMLSLVVRSPMFRSRIHRGIERFNRWSTKKQYKQLVAANLKQSYSEFLQHRASRGKFMVLTPTGGEFIFGDGCYNTIYPNSQLHPPIRMLVALTPVLAVLYELPMACLVEPRIVTRIANERVIGVVNDAVQVYSRDYVFYRGIRPPIRDFFQQREHLVFSGNDPISDLVAEIPGIEFDMPW
;
A
#
# COMPACT_ATOMS: atom_id res chain seq x y z
N MET A 1 -5.81 -16.38 -6.97
CA MET A 1 -5.60 -17.77 -6.52
C MET A 1 -4.98 -18.55 -7.65
N ASP A 2 -4.08 -19.49 -7.36
CA ASP A 2 -3.51 -20.40 -8.37
C ASP A 2 -4.56 -21.45 -8.81
N ASP A 3 -4.19 -22.33 -9.76
CA ASP A 3 -5.08 -23.36 -10.32
C ASP A 3 -5.61 -24.36 -9.27
N GLU A 4 -5.03 -24.40 -8.07
CA GLU A 4 -5.47 -25.24 -6.94
C GLU A 4 -6.08 -24.41 -5.79
N GLY A 5 -6.35 -23.12 -6.01
CA GLY A 5 -6.99 -22.24 -5.02
C GLY A 5 -6.05 -21.70 -3.93
N GLY A 6 -4.74 -21.94 -4.05
CA GLY A 6 -3.72 -21.56 -3.06
C GLY A 6 -2.99 -20.25 -3.36
N ILE A 7 -2.21 -19.81 -2.36
CA ILE A 7 -1.13 -18.82 -2.51
C ILE A 7 0.14 -19.34 -1.85
N SER A 8 1.30 -18.88 -2.31
CA SER A 8 2.59 -19.26 -1.74
C SER A 8 3.20 -18.10 -0.97
N ARG A 9 3.67 -18.37 0.24
CA ARG A 9 4.46 -17.46 1.08
C ARG A 9 5.94 -17.78 0.90
N LEU A 10 6.73 -16.78 0.53
CA LEU A 10 8.18 -16.85 0.39
C LEU A 10 8.84 -16.03 1.51
N SER A 11 9.71 -16.65 2.29
CA SER A 11 10.53 -15.92 3.27
C SER A 11 11.74 -15.24 2.62
N ALA A 12 12.29 -14.25 3.29
CA ALA A 12 13.56 -13.62 2.91
C ALA A 12 14.74 -14.61 2.81
N GLN A 13 14.65 -15.79 3.44
CA GLN A 13 15.64 -16.86 3.38
C GLN A 13 15.37 -17.86 2.25
N GLY A 14 14.24 -17.72 1.55
CA GLY A 14 13.84 -18.59 0.45
C GLY A 14 13.04 -19.83 0.85
N GLU A 15 12.58 -19.89 2.10
CA GLU A 15 11.64 -20.92 2.54
C GLU A 15 10.27 -20.65 1.94
N ILE A 16 9.61 -21.72 1.46
CA ILE A 16 8.30 -21.64 0.82
C ILE A 16 7.28 -22.38 1.68
N ALA A 17 6.17 -21.70 1.97
CA ALA A 17 5.01 -22.32 2.61
C ALA A 17 3.77 -22.06 1.75
N ARG A 18 3.01 -23.10 1.44
CA ARG A 18 1.73 -22.95 0.74
C ARG A 18 0.62 -22.65 1.75
N LEU A 19 -0.18 -21.64 1.47
CA LEU A 19 -1.25 -21.18 2.33
C LEU A 19 -2.59 -21.23 1.59
N THR A 20 -3.63 -21.56 2.34
CA THR A 20 -4.99 -21.25 1.91
C THR A 20 -5.27 -19.76 2.15
N PRO A 21 -6.19 -19.13 1.41
CA PRO A 21 -6.53 -17.71 1.57
C PRO A 21 -6.85 -17.32 3.03
N SER A 22 -7.55 -18.20 3.76
CA SER A 22 -7.87 -18.03 5.17
C SER A 22 -6.63 -18.03 6.08
N GLY A 23 -5.59 -18.80 5.74
CA GLY A 23 -4.34 -18.86 6.49
C GLY A 23 -3.42 -17.66 6.25
N ALA A 24 -3.55 -16.99 5.10
CA ALA A 24 -2.80 -15.78 4.77
C ALA A 24 -3.33 -14.53 5.50
N ALA A 25 -4.66 -14.44 5.68
CA ALA A 25 -5.29 -13.37 6.45
C ALA A 25 -5.08 -13.50 7.97
N ASN A 26 -4.74 -14.71 8.46
CA ASN A 26 -4.65 -15.06 9.88
C ASN A 26 -3.26 -14.87 10.51
N ILE A 27 -2.41 -14.00 9.94
CA ILE A 27 -1.18 -13.57 10.61
C ILE A 27 -1.58 -12.66 11.78
N SER A 28 -2.00 -13.34 12.84
CA SER A 28 -2.67 -12.83 14.03
C SER A 28 -1.70 -12.12 14.96
N GLY A 29 -2.12 -10.98 15.51
CA GLY A 29 -1.46 -10.38 16.68
C GLY A 29 -1.35 -8.85 16.72
N GLY A 30 -1.87 -8.12 15.74
CA GLY A 30 -1.70 -6.66 15.68
C GLY A 30 -2.72 -5.80 16.44
N HIS A 31 -3.90 -6.32 16.80
CA HIS A 31 -5.07 -5.46 17.03
C HIS A 31 -5.71 -5.51 18.43
N ASN A 32 -5.25 -6.36 19.35
CA ASN A 32 -5.85 -6.43 20.69
C ASN A 32 -5.09 -5.57 21.72
N ILE A 33 -5.75 -4.54 22.25
CA ILE A 33 -5.28 -3.71 23.37
C ILE A 33 -6.37 -3.68 24.46
N GLU A 34 -6.14 -4.35 25.59
CA GLU A 34 -7.02 -4.27 26.77
C GLU A 34 -6.60 -3.14 27.72
N PHE A 35 -7.55 -2.27 28.04
CA PHE A 35 -7.48 -1.29 29.11
C PHE A 35 -8.39 -1.72 30.27
N VAL A 36 -7.85 -1.71 31.50
CA VAL A 36 -8.65 -1.67 32.73
C VAL A 36 -8.00 -0.60 33.61
N GLY A 37 -8.78 0.41 33.99
CA GLY A 37 -8.40 1.55 34.83
C GLY A 37 -9.54 2.58 34.91
N GLU A 38 -9.91 2.97 36.13
CA GLU A 38 -11.17 3.62 36.54
C GLU A 38 -11.55 4.90 35.75
N GLY A 39 -12.75 4.88 35.16
CA GLY A 39 -13.56 6.08 34.91
C GLY A 39 -13.57 6.65 33.50
N ILE A 40 -12.58 6.35 32.64
CA ILE A 40 -12.62 6.72 31.21
C ILE A 40 -12.13 5.53 30.41
N SER A 41 -13.08 4.75 29.90
CA SER A 41 -12.78 3.62 29.06
C SER A 41 -12.58 4.11 27.63
N ILE A 42 -11.33 4.14 27.15
CA ILE A 42 -10.99 4.34 25.73
C ILE A 42 -11.24 2.99 25.01
N LEU A 43 -12.47 2.50 25.16
CA LEU A 43 -13.02 1.24 24.63
C LEU A 43 -13.49 1.38 23.17
N GLU A 44 -13.25 2.51 22.51
CA GLU A 44 -13.38 2.59 21.06
C GLU A 44 -12.21 1.85 20.42
N THR A 45 -12.45 0.57 20.13
CA THR A 45 -11.68 -0.22 19.18
C THR A 45 -11.35 0.62 17.95
N PHE A 46 -10.06 0.79 17.67
CA PHE A 46 -9.59 1.42 16.44
C PHE A 46 -9.95 0.58 15.18
N GLU A 47 -10.52 -0.62 15.38
CA GLU A 47 -11.06 -1.46 14.30
C GLU A 47 -12.20 -0.77 13.54
N ASP A 48 -13.09 -0.05 14.25
CA ASP A 48 -14.22 0.67 13.65
C ASP A 48 -13.78 1.71 12.60
N LEU A 49 -12.55 2.25 12.73
CA LEU A 49 -11.98 3.20 11.76
C LEU A 49 -11.56 2.54 10.44
N PHE A 50 -11.43 1.22 10.44
CA PHE A 50 -11.13 0.41 9.26
C PHE A 50 -12.31 -0.41 8.75
N ASP A 51 -13.44 -0.44 9.46
CA ASP A 51 -14.64 -1.16 9.00
C ASP A 51 -15.08 -0.73 7.61
N ARG A 52 -15.05 0.58 7.35
CA ARG A 52 -15.42 1.13 6.04
C ARG A 52 -14.48 0.67 4.93
N PRO A 53 -13.15 0.87 5.00
CA PRO A 53 -12.27 0.36 3.95
C PRO A 53 -12.31 -1.18 3.86
N ASP A 54 -12.34 -1.91 4.97
CA ASP A 54 -12.35 -3.37 4.99
C ASP A 54 -13.61 -3.96 4.34
N SER A 55 -14.79 -3.40 4.62
CA SER A 55 -16.04 -3.80 3.95
C SER A 55 -16.10 -3.38 2.47
N SER A 56 -15.35 -2.36 2.07
CA SER A 56 -15.37 -1.81 0.72
C SER A 56 -14.39 -2.48 -0.25
N PHE A 57 -13.30 -3.07 0.26
CA PHE A 57 -12.25 -3.68 -0.56
C PHE A 57 -12.74 -4.64 -1.64
N PRO A 58 -13.64 -5.60 -1.37
CA PRO A 58 -14.10 -6.54 -2.39
C PRO A 58 -14.80 -5.87 -3.58
N GLY A 59 -15.62 -4.85 -3.30
CA GLY A 59 -16.30 -4.08 -4.35
C GLY A 59 -15.32 -3.21 -5.14
N LEU A 60 -14.37 -2.61 -4.44
CA LEU A 60 -13.34 -1.76 -5.04
C LEU A 60 -12.38 -2.56 -5.95
N VAL A 61 -11.90 -3.72 -5.51
CA VAL A 61 -11.06 -4.60 -6.33
C VAL A 61 -11.80 -5.01 -7.61
N LYS A 62 -13.06 -5.44 -7.51
CA LYS A 62 -13.87 -5.79 -8.69
C LYS A 62 -14.04 -4.62 -9.67
N TRP A 63 -14.23 -3.41 -9.14
CA TRP A 63 -14.31 -2.22 -9.98
C TRP A 63 -13.00 -1.94 -10.70
N LEU A 64 -11.87 -1.99 -10.00
CA LEU A 64 -10.54 -1.78 -10.60
C LEU A 64 -10.20 -2.87 -11.62
N GLU A 65 -10.54 -4.13 -11.34
CA GLU A 65 -10.45 -5.24 -12.29
C GLU A 65 -11.28 -4.96 -13.54
N SER A 66 -12.52 -4.46 -13.42
CA SER A 66 -13.33 -4.11 -14.59
C SER A 66 -12.71 -3.01 -15.47
N LEU A 67 -11.99 -2.05 -14.86
CA LEU A 67 -11.27 -1.02 -15.61
C LEU A 67 -10.07 -1.63 -16.35
N ALA A 68 -9.34 -2.54 -15.67
CA ALA A 68 -8.20 -3.25 -16.25
C ALA A 68 -8.62 -4.17 -17.39
N ASP A 69 -9.68 -4.96 -17.20
CA ASP A 69 -10.23 -5.87 -18.21
C ASP A 69 -10.69 -5.09 -19.44
N ALA A 70 -11.44 -4.00 -19.25
CA ALA A 70 -11.85 -3.13 -20.34
C ALA A 70 -10.67 -2.56 -21.14
N HIS A 71 -9.55 -2.24 -20.48
CA HIS A 71 -8.31 -1.80 -21.14
C HIS A 71 -7.65 -2.95 -21.93
N LEU A 72 -7.58 -4.15 -21.36
CA LEU A 72 -7.00 -5.33 -22.00
C LEU A 72 -7.80 -5.82 -23.22
N GLU A 73 -9.12 -5.62 -23.22
CA GLU A 73 -10.02 -5.97 -24.32
C GLU A 73 -9.94 -5.01 -25.53
N MET A 74 -9.35 -3.81 -25.36
CA MET A 74 -9.22 -2.85 -26.47
C MET A 74 -8.30 -3.40 -27.58
N GLU A 75 -8.71 -3.29 -28.84
CA GLU A 75 -7.91 -3.79 -29.98
C GLU A 75 -6.51 -3.16 -30.08
N ARG A 76 -6.41 -1.85 -29.85
CA ARG A 76 -5.14 -1.10 -29.99
C ARG A 76 -4.25 -1.14 -28.74
N ARG A 77 -4.77 -1.61 -27.59
CA ARG A 77 -4.09 -1.68 -26.27
C ARG A 77 -3.07 -0.54 -26.05
N PRO A 78 -3.50 0.73 -25.99
CA PRO A 78 -2.59 1.84 -25.72
C PRO A 78 -1.90 1.64 -24.36
N LEU A 79 -0.74 2.25 -24.13
CA LEU A 79 0.01 2.08 -22.88
C LEU A 79 -0.81 2.47 -21.65
N CYS A 80 -1.53 3.60 -21.73
CA CYS A 80 -2.42 4.10 -20.69
C CYS A 80 -3.81 4.40 -21.27
N VAL A 81 -4.86 4.18 -20.47
CA VAL A 81 -6.25 4.56 -20.77
C VAL A 81 -6.80 5.37 -19.62
N ALA A 82 -7.45 6.46 -19.95
CA ALA A 82 -8.04 7.39 -19.00
C ALA A 82 -9.50 6.99 -18.74
N HIS A 83 -9.94 6.99 -17.48
CA HIS A 83 -11.30 6.57 -17.09
C HIS A 83 -12.01 7.65 -16.30
N SER A 84 -13.27 7.91 -16.63
CA SER A 84 -14.13 8.76 -15.80
C SER A 84 -14.56 8.00 -14.54
N SER A 85 -14.44 8.62 -13.37
CA SER A 85 -14.95 8.08 -12.10
C SER A 85 -15.56 9.19 -11.27
N ASP A 86 -16.52 8.84 -10.42
CA ASP A 86 -17.02 9.74 -9.40
C ASP A 86 -16.00 9.93 -8.26
N GLU A 87 -16.08 11.09 -7.60
CA GLU A 87 -15.16 11.47 -6.53
C GLU A 87 -15.30 10.56 -5.30
N GLN A 88 -16.50 10.05 -5.01
CA GLN A 88 -16.73 9.19 -3.85
C GLN A 88 -15.98 7.86 -3.97
N ARG A 89 -15.92 7.27 -5.17
CA ARG A 89 -15.11 6.07 -5.44
C ARG A 89 -13.62 6.33 -5.33
N LEU A 90 -13.14 7.48 -5.82
CA LEU A 90 -11.72 7.84 -5.75
C LEU A 90 -11.28 8.13 -4.31
N ASP A 91 -12.12 8.79 -3.52
CA ASP A 91 -11.90 8.99 -2.08
C ASP A 91 -11.84 7.64 -1.34
N LEU A 92 -12.77 6.73 -1.68
CA LEU A 92 -12.79 5.39 -1.09
C LEU A 92 -11.53 4.58 -1.46
N LEU A 93 -11.04 4.72 -2.70
CA LEU A 93 -9.79 4.11 -3.14
C LEU A 93 -8.58 4.61 -2.36
N TYR A 94 -8.47 5.93 -2.18
CA TYR A 94 -7.43 6.51 -1.36
C TYR A 94 -7.51 6.04 0.09
N GLU A 95 -8.70 6.07 0.70
CA GLU A 95 -8.93 5.60 2.07
C GLU A 95 -8.52 4.13 2.25
N CYS A 96 -8.90 3.27 1.29
CA CYS A 96 -8.49 1.87 1.26
C CYS A 96 -6.96 1.73 1.19
N MET A 97 -6.30 2.40 0.24
CA MET A 97 -4.83 2.36 0.11
C MET A 97 -4.13 2.87 1.36
N LEU A 98 -4.59 3.99 1.92
CA LEU A 98 -4.05 4.58 3.14
C LEU A 98 -4.20 3.62 4.33
N SER A 99 -5.34 2.92 4.43
CA SER A 99 -5.55 1.92 5.48
C SER A 99 -4.52 0.79 5.42
N LEU A 100 -4.10 0.37 4.22
CA LEU A 100 -3.07 -0.66 4.05
C LEU A 100 -1.69 -0.12 4.42
N VAL A 101 -1.36 1.10 3.97
CA VAL A 101 -0.08 1.75 4.28
C VAL A 101 0.08 1.95 5.79
N VAL A 102 -0.93 2.50 6.46
CA VAL A 102 -0.89 2.77 7.90
C VAL A 102 -0.82 1.47 8.70
N ARG A 103 -1.53 0.41 8.27
CA ARG A 103 -1.47 -0.91 8.92
C ARG A 103 -0.20 -1.70 8.59
N SER A 104 0.59 -1.27 7.61
CA SER A 104 1.80 -1.99 7.20
C SER A 104 2.81 -2.13 8.35
N PRO A 105 3.53 -3.27 8.45
CA PRO A 105 4.59 -3.46 9.44
C PRO A 105 5.66 -2.37 9.39
N MET A 106 5.98 -1.84 8.20
CA MET A 106 6.91 -0.72 8.06
C MET A 106 6.40 0.53 8.79
N PHE A 107 5.15 0.92 8.58
CA PHE A 107 4.60 2.13 9.19
C PHE A 107 4.60 2.01 10.72
N ARG A 108 4.20 0.85 11.23
CA ARG A 108 4.31 0.51 12.66
C ARG A 108 5.76 0.61 13.15
N SER A 109 6.72 0.06 12.41
CA SER A 109 8.15 0.16 12.74
C SER A 109 8.65 1.60 12.80
N ARG A 110 8.17 2.50 11.93
CA ARG A 110 8.49 3.93 11.97
C ARG A 110 7.96 4.59 13.25
N ILE A 111 6.71 4.30 13.63
CA ILE A 111 6.11 4.78 14.89
C ILE A 111 6.91 4.28 16.09
N HIS A 112 7.24 2.98 16.13
CA HIS A 112 8.05 2.38 17.19
C HIS A 112 9.39 3.09 17.35
N ARG A 113 10.13 3.29 16.26
CA ARG A 113 11.41 4.02 16.26
C ARG A 113 11.26 5.47 16.70
N GLY A 114 10.16 6.13 16.31
CA GLY A 114 9.84 7.48 16.77
C GLY A 114 9.64 7.53 18.28
N ILE A 115 8.82 6.64 18.83
CA ILE A 115 8.53 6.58 20.27
C ILE A 115 9.79 6.22 21.07
N GLU A 116 10.56 5.22 20.66
CA GLU A 116 11.79 4.79 21.36
C GLU A 116 12.79 5.92 21.58
N ARG A 117 12.89 6.89 20.64
CA ARG A 117 13.75 8.07 20.80
C ARG A 117 13.38 8.94 22.00
N PHE A 118 12.09 8.99 22.35
CA PHE A 118 11.57 9.82 23.44
C PHE A 118 11.29 9.00 24.71
N ASN A 119 11.20 7.67 24.61
CA ASN A 119 10.57 6.85 25.61
C ASN A 119 11.57 6.08 26.49
N ARG A 120 12.28 6.82 27.35
CA ARG A 120 13.17 6.22 28.35
C ARG A 120 12.45 5.65 29.58
N TRP A 121 11.12 5.82 29.73
CA TRP A 121 10.43 5.60 31.02
C TRP A 121 9.01 5.00 31.00
N SER A 122 8.45 4.54 29.87
CA SER A 122 7.10 3.96 29.87
C SER A 122 7.07 2.43 30.10
N THR A 123 6.01 1.95 30.76
CA THR A 123 5.71 0.51 30.84
C THR A 123 5.35 -0.07 29.46
N LYS A 124 5.50 -1.38 29.26
CA LYS A 124 5.09 -2.07 28.01
C LYS A 124 3.65 -1.76 27.59
N LYS A 125 2.75 -1.56 28.56
CA LYS A 125 1.34 -1.21 28.31
C LYS A 125 1.23 0.20 27.74
N GLN A 126 1.82 1.20 28.39
CA GLN A 126 1.83 2.59 27.92
C GLN A 126 2.50 2.73 26.54
N TYR A 127 3.56 1.96 26.28
CA TYR A 127 4.22 1.93 24.99
C TYR A 127 3.28 1.51 23.85
N LYS A 128 2.54 0.40 24.01
CA LYS A 128 1.54 -0.04 23.02
C LYS A 128 0.44 1.00 22.77
N GLN A 129 0.02 1.70 23.83
CA GLN A 129 -0.99 2.74 23.75
C GLN A 129 -0.52 3.94 22.93
N LEU A 130 0.73 4.37 23.15
CA LEU A 130 1.34 5.43 22.36
C LEU A 130 1.42 5.06 20.87
N VAL A 131 1.78 3.81 20.55
CA VAL A 131 1.79 3.33 19.16
C VAL A 131 0.42 3.44 18.52
N ALA A 132 -0.63 2.98 19.21
CA ALA A 132 -2.01 3.05 18.71
C ALA A 132 -2.50 4.50 18.54
N ALA A 133 -2.19 5.38 19.49
CA ALA A 133 -2.55 6.80 19.40
C ALA A 133 -1.88 7.48 18.19
N ASN A 134 -0.59 7.22 17.96
CA ASN A 134 0.14 7.74 16.80
C ASN A 134 -0.44 7.22 15.48
N LEU A 135 -0.86 5.95 15.45
CA LEU A 135 -1.49 5.33 14.30
C LEU A 135 -2.83 6.03 13.97
N LYS A 136 -3.68 6.23 14.99
CA LYS A 136 -4.97 6.90 14.87
C LYS A 136 -4.83 8.34 14.40
N GLN A 137 -3.89 9.06 15.00
CA GLN A 137 -3.61 10.44 14.63
C GLN A 137 -3.12 10.53 13.18
N SER A 138 -2.13 9.71 12.80
CA SER A 138 -1.60 9.70 11.43
C SER A 138 -2.70 9.37 10.41
N TYR A 139 -3.51 8.33 10.66
CA TYR A 139 -4.61 7.97 9.77
C TYR A 139 -5.60 9.12 9.60
N SER A 140 -6.01 9.75 10.70
CA SER A 140 -6.94 10.88 10.69
C SER A 140 -6.37 12.09 9.95
N GLU A 141 -5.10 12.42 10.18
CA GLU A 141 -4.41 13.53 9.51
C GLU A 141 -4.33 13.30 8.00
N PHE A 142 -3.84 12.14 7.55
CA PHE A 142 -3.73 11.85 6.11
C PHE A 142 -5.10 11.66 5.45
N LEU A 143 -6.13 11.24 6.20
CA LEU A 143 -7.50 11.27 5.72
C LEU A 143 -8.04 12.69 5.59
N GLN A 144 -7.68 13.65 6.44
CA GLN A 144 -8.13 15.04 6.27
C GLN A 144 -7.55 15.68 5.00
N HIS A 145 -6.38 15.23 4.55
CA HIS A 145 -5.78 15.61 3.27
C HIS A 145 -6.45 14.92 2.07
N ARG A 146 -7.75 14.53 2.21
CA ARG A 146 -8.52 13.72 1.25
C ARG A 146 -8.11 14.02 -0.18
N ALA A 147 -7.55 12.98 -0.80
CA ALA A 147 -7.51 12.55 -2.19
C ALA A 147 -8.04 13.43 -3.35
N SER A 148 -8.82 14.48 -3.13
CA SER A 148 -9.56 15.21 -4.15
C SER A 148 -8.71 15.84 -5.26
N ARG A 149 -7.37 15.82 -5.16
CA ARG A 149 -6.44 16.26 -6.20
C ARG A 149 -5.42 15.22 -6.67
N GLY A 150 -5.38 14.04 -6.05
CA GLY A 150 -4.41 13.02 -6.43
C GLY A 150 -4.79 12.29 -7.72
N LYS A 151 -3.81 11.63 -8.33
CA LYS A 151 -3.99 10.77 -9.49
C LYS A 151 -3.71 9.32 -9.15
N PHE A 152 -4.52 8.44 -9.74
CA PHE A 152 -4.42 7.00 -9.62
C PHE A 152 -4.01 6.39 -10.95
N MET A 153 -3.04 5.49 -10.89
CA MET A 153 -2.68 4.61 -11.99
C MET A 153 -2.88 3.17 -11.55
N VAL A 154 -3.83 2.52 -12.20
CA VAL A 154 -4.15 1.11 -12.02
C VAL A 154 -3.25 0.30 -12.96
N LEU A 155 -2.37 -0.50 -12.40
CA LEU A 155 -1.41 -1.34 -13.12
C LEU A 155 -1.99 -2.74 -13.29
N THR A 156 -2.01 -3.22 -14.53
CA THR A 156 -2.45 -4.59 -14.87
C THR A 156 -1.39 -5.31 -15.70
N PRO A 157 -0.91 -6.51 -15.30
CA PRO A 157 0.14 -7.21 -16.02
C PRO A 157 -0.41 -7.89 -17.29
N THR A 158 0.32 -7.79 -18.40
CA THR A 158 0.02 -8.55 -19.64
C THR A 158 0.81 -9.85 -19.78
N GLY A 159 1.75 -10.09 -18.87
CA GLY A 159 2.50 -11.33 -18.72
C GLY A 159 3.24 -11.31 -17.38
N GLY A 160 3.29 -12.42 -16.66
CA GLY A 160 3.78 -12.44 -15.27
C GLY A 160 2.69 -12.10 -14.25
N GLU A 161 3.09 -11.80 -13.02
CA GLU A 161 2.19 -11.38 -11.95
C GLU A 161 2.90 -10.50 -10.91
N PHE A 162 2.10 -9.71 -10.19
CA PHE A 162 2.57 -8.98 -9.03
C PHE A 162 2.69 -9.91 -7.82
N ILE A 163 3.72 -9.67 -7.01
CA ILE A 163 3.78 -10.19 -5.65
C ILE A 163 3.09 -9.19 -4.71
N PHE A 164 2.61 -9.67 -3.59
CA PHE A 164 1.80 -8.89 -2.66
C PHE A 164 2.12 -9.27 -1.21
N GLY A 165 1.51 -8.53 -0.27
CA GLY A 165 1.73 -8.72 1.16
C GLY A 165 1.96 -7.41 1.88
N ASP A 166 2.87 -7.44 2.84
CA ASP A 166 3.11 -6.34 3.78
C ASP A 166 3.89 -5.14 3.20
N GLY A 167 4.50 -5.32 2.01
CA GLY A 167 5.29 -4.31 1.33
C GLY A 167 4.44 -3.30 0.57
N CYS A 168 4.15 -2.17 1.22
CA CYS A 168 3.48 -1.03 0.58
C CYS A 168 4.47 0.12 0.42
N TYR A 169 4.85 0.46 -0.82
CA TYR A 169 5.65 1.65 -1.06
C TYR A 169 4.84 2.89 -0.68
N ASN A 170 5.48 3.80 0.06
CA ASN A 170 4.89 5.07 0.43
C ASN A 170 5.93 6.12 0.86
N THR A 171 5.61 7.39 0.67
CA THR A 171 6.36 8.55 1.20
C THR A 171 5.79 9.08 2.53
N ILE A 172 4.82 8.39 3.12
CA ILE A 172 4.09 8.82 4.31
C ILE A 172 4.93 8.55 5.57
N TYR A 173 5.23 9.61 6.32
CA TYR A 173 5.92 9.50 7.61
C TYR A 173 4.99 9.91 8.77
N PRO A 174 4.93 9.10 9.86
CA PRO A 174 4.15 9.47 11.04
C PRO A 174 4.60 10.82 11.60
N ASN A 175 3.64 11.67 11.97
CA ASN A 175 3.85 12.99 12.58
C ASN A 175 4.75 13.95 11.77
N SER A 176 4.84 13.78 10.45
CA SER A 176 5.55 14.73 9.58
C SER A 176 4.70 15.99 9.38
N GLN A 177 5.24 17.16 9.74
CA GLN A 177 4.60 18.46 9.50
C GLN A 177 4.79 18.97 8.05
N LEU A 178 5.66 18.33 7.27
CA LEU A 178 5.87 18.64 5.86
C LEU A 178 4.99 17.73 4.99
N HIS A 179 4.11 18.32 4.20
CA HIS A 179 3.35 17.70 3.10
C HIS A 179 3.48 18.67 1.91
N PRO A 180 3.71 18.31 0.61
CA PRO A 180 3.74 17.04 -0.17
C PRO A 180 5.16 16.71 -0.75
N PRO A 181 5.35 15.72 -1.66
CA PRO A 181 4.38 14.82 -2.32
C PRO A 181 4.08 13.52 -1.57
N ILE A 182 2.78 13.20 -1.47
CA ILE A 182 2.29 11.90 -0.96
C ILE A 182 2.25 10.92 -2.14
N ARG A 183 2.96 9.80 -1.99
CA ARG A 183 2.98 8.70 -2.94
C ARG A 183 2.63 7.42 -2.24
N MET A 184 1.87 6.56 -2.89
CA MET A 184 1.58 5.21 -2.39
C MET A 184 1.51 4.23 -3.57
N LEU A 185 2.16 3.08 -3.46
CA LEU A 185 2.00 1.99 -4.39
C LEU A 185 1.68 0.73 -3.60
N VAL A 186 0.56 0.10 -3.97
CA VAL A 186 0.05 -1.09 -3.30
C VAL A 186 -0.31 -2.15 -4.34
N ALA A 187 0.31 -3.32 -4.24
CA ALA A 187 -0.11 -4.51 -4.97
C ALA A 187 -1.31 -5.14 -4.25
N LEU A 188 -2.51 -4.97 -4.81
CA LEU A 188 -3.76 -5.44 -4.21
C LEU A 188 -3.97 -6.93 -4.46
N THR A 189 -3.65 -7.37 -5.68
CA THR A 189 -3.76 -8.77 -6.11
C THR A 189 -2.61 -9.12 -7.06
N PRO A 190 -2.41 -10.40 -7.41
CA PRO A 190 -1.41 -10.78 -8.42
C PRO A 190 -1.61 -10.15 -9.80
N VAL A 191 -2.79 -9.60 -10.10
CA VAL A 191 -3.13 -9.01 -11.39
C VAL A 191 -3.47 -7.52 -11.30
N LEU A 192 -3.33 -6.92 -10.11
CA LEU A 192 -3.75 -5.56 -9.85
C LEU A 192 -2.84 -4.87 -8.84
N ALA A 193 -2.22 -3.78 -9.25
CA ALA A 193 -1.56 -2.84 -8.34
C ALA A 193 -2.08 -1.42 -8.59
N VAL A 194 -2.05 -0.58 -7.57
CA VAL A 194 -2.50 0.81 -7.68
C VAL A 194 -1.38 1.72 -7.19
N LEU A 195 -0.98 2.66 -8.05
CA LEU A 195 -0.11 3.77 -7.74
C LEU A 195 -0.97 5.03 -7.55
N TYR A 196 -0.72 5.74 -6.45
CA TYR A 196 -1.31 7.02 -6.13
C TYR A 196 -0.22 8.07 -6.00
N GLU A 197 -0.43 9.21 -6.63
CA GLU A 197 0.40 10.41 -6.49
C GLU A 197 -0.50 11.59 -6.11
N LEU A 198 -0.10 12.35 -5.09
CA LEU A 198 -0.58 13.71 -4.87
C LEU A 198 0.45 14.71 -5.44
N PRO A 199 0.27 15.19 -6.68
CA PRO A 199 1.21 16.13 -7.27
C PRO A 199 1.08 17.51 -6.63
N MET A 200 2.15 18.30 -6.70
CA MET A 200 2.15 19.71 -6.26
C MET A 200 1.16 20.56 -7.06
N ALA A 201 0.99 20.24 -8.34
CA ALA A 201 -0.04 20.79 -9.22
C ALA A 201 -0.71 19.65 -9.99
N CYS A 202 -2.04 19.57 -9.94
CA CYS A 202 -2.82 18.63 -10.73
C CYS A 202 -3.53 19.41 -11.83
N LEU A 203 -3.15 19.18 -13.09
CA LEU A 203 -3.55 20.06 -14.20
C LEU A 203 -4.73 19.54 -15.02
N VAL A 204 -5.10 18.25 -14.94
CA VAL A 204 -6.05 17.66 -15.90
C VAL A 204 -6.85 16.48 -15.34
N GLU A 205 -8.15 16.42 -15.63
CA GLU A 205 -8.97 15.19 -15.55
C GLU A 205 -8.72 14.29 -16.79
N PRO A 206 -8.95 12.97 -16.72
CA PRO A 206 -9.41 12.22 -15.55
C PRO A 206 -8.30 11.94 -14.51
N ARG A 207 -8.73 11.76 -13.25
CA ARG A 207 -7.85 11.42 -12.11
C ARG A 207 -7.47 9.95 -11.99
N ILE A 208 -8.09 9.05 -12.75
CA ILE A 208 -7.75 7.62 -12.75
C ILE A 208 -7.43 7.16 -14.17
N VAL A 209 -6.33 6.43 -14.29
CA VAL A 209 -5.88 5.80 -15.53
C VAL A 209 -5.57 4.34 -15.28
N THR A 210 -5.76 3.48 -16.27
CA THR A 210 -5.18 2.13 -16.29
C THR A 210 -3.92 2.13 -17.14
N ARG A 211 -2.94 1.32 -16.78
CA ARG A 211 -1.68 1.15 -17.50
C ARG A 211 -1.30 -0.32 -17.57
N ILE A 212 -0.94 -0.77 -18.77
CA ILE A 212 -0.42 -2.12 -18.98
C ILE A 212 1.00 -2.22 -18.41
N ALA A 213 1.19 -3.15 -17.47
CA ALA A 213 2.48 -3.47 -16.87
C ALA A 213 3.19 -4.56 -17.69
N ASN A 214 4.29 -4.17 -18.34
CA ASN A 214 5.23 -5.11 -18.95
C ASN A 214 6.21 -5.66 -17.90
N GLU A 215 7.12 -6.55 -18.31
CA GLU A 215 8.11 -7.18 -17.43
C GLU A 215 8.93 -6.16 -16.61
N ARG A 216 9.30 -5.01 -17.21
CA ARG A 216 10.00 -3.93 -16.50
C ARG A 216 9.17 -3.41 -15.33
N VAL A 217 7.90 -3.07 -15.58
CA VAL A 217 7.03 -2.48 -14.56
C VAL A 217 6.66 -3.49 -13.49
N ILE A 218 6.45 -4.75 -13.87
CA ILE A 218 6.23 -5.84 -12.92
C ILE A 218 7.45 -6.00 -12.03
N GLY A 219 8.66 -5.98 -12.61
CA GLY A 219 9.91 -5.97 -11.86
C GLY A 219 9.97 -4.82 -10.86
N VAL A 220 9.67 -3.59 -11.28
CA VAL A 220 9.68 -2.39 -10.41
C VAL A 220 8.68 -2.52 -9.25
N VAL A 221 7.44 -2.94 -9.53
CA VAL A 221 6.42 -3.12 -8.49
C VAL A 221 6.83 -4.22 -7.52
N ASN A 222 7.30 -5.36 -8.02
CA ASN A 222 7.71 -6.49 -7.19
C ASN A 222 8.95 -6.17 -6.35
N ASP A 223 9.91 -5.43 -6.91
CA ASP A 223 11.08 -4.96 -6.18
C ASP A 223 10.65 -3.98 -5.09
N ALA A 224 9.73 -3.05 -5.36
CA ALA A 224 9.19 -2.14 -4.34
C ALA A 224 8.45 -2.89 -3.21
N VAL A 225 7.65 -3.90 -3.54
CA VAL A 225 7.01 -4.75 -2.52
C VAL A 225 8.08 -5.44 -1.65
N GLN A 226 9.14 -5.99 -2.25
CA GLN A 226 10.22 -6.63 -1.50
C GLN A 226 11.06 -5.65 -0.66
N VAL A 227 11.36 -4.44 -1.15
CA VAL A 227 12.07 -3.40 -0.38
C VAL A 227 11.30 -3.01 0.88
N TYR A 228 9.98 -2.89 0.76
CA TYR A 228 9.12 -2.44 1.86
C TYR A 228 8.67 -3.60 2.77
N SER A 229 8.81 -4.84 2.30
CA SER A 229 8.59 -6.06 3.09
C SER A 229 9.81 -6.37 3.95
N ARG A 230 9.60 -7.20 4.99
CA ARG A 230 10.67 -7.60 5.91
C ARG A 230 10.89 -9.11 5.94
N ASP A 231 9.85 -9.85 6.29
CA ASP A 231 9.99 -11.28 6.59
C ASP A 231 9.47 -12.16 5.45
N TYR A 232 8.34 -11.80 4.85
CA TYR A 232 7.68 -12.61 3.84
C TYR A 232 7.04 -11.77 2.74
N VAL A 233 6.93 -12.37 1.55
CA VAL A 233 6.10 -11.91 0.44
C VAL A 233 5.22 -13.06 -0.05
N PHE A 234 4.11 -12.72 -0.70
CA PHE A 234 3.18 -13.70 -1.26
C PHE A 234 3.18 -13.62 -2.79
N TYR A 235 3.07 -14.79 -3.41
CA TYR A 235 2.91 -14.93 -4.86
C TYR A 235 1.87 -16.01 -5.14
N ARG A 236 1.34 -16.04 -6.36
CA ARG A 236 0.29 -16.97 -6.75
C ARG A 236 0.87 -18.16 -7.49
N GLY A 237 1.41 -17.95 -8.69
CA GLY A 237 1.96 -19.01 -9.55
C GLY A 237 3.44 -18.86 -9.85
N ILE A 238 3.94 -17.63 -9.99
CA ILE A 238 5.31 -17.36 -10.44
C ILE A 238 6.15 -16.98 -9.23
N ARG A 239 7.09 -17.86 -8.86
CA ARG A 239 8.02 -17.59 -7.77
C ARG A 239 8.89 -16.37 -8.12
N PRO A 240 8.87 -15.28 -7.31
CA PRO A 240 9.74 -14.15 -7.55
C PRO A 240 11.20 -14.48 -7.22
N PRO A 241 12.17 -13.84 -7.88
CA PRO A 241 13.55 -13.85 -7.40
C PRO A 241 13.62 -13.13 -6.05
N ILE A 242 14.38 -13.72 -5.13
CA ILE A 242 14.70 -13.09 -3.84
C ILE A 242 15.79 -12.06 -4.12
N ARG A 243 15.53 -10.81 -3.80
CA ARG A 243 16.49 -9.72 -3.99
C ARG A 243 17.36 -9.53 -2.77
N ASP A 244 18.60 -9.11 -2.96
CA ASP A 244 19.58 -8.90 -1.88
C ASP A 244 19.05 -7.97 -0.78
N PHE A 245 18.30 -6.93 -1.15
CA PHE A 245 17.68 -6.01 -0.18
C PHE A 245 16.59 -6.67 0.67
N PHE A 246 15.86 -7.65 0.13
CA PHE A 246 14.85 -8.38 0.90
C PHE A 246 15.51 -9.36 1.88
N GLN A 247 16.66 -9.92 1.51
CA GLN A 247 17.43 -10.81 2.39
C GLN A 247 17.95 -10.11 3.67
N GLN A 248 18.03 -8.78 3.67
CA GLN A 248 18.44 -8.00 4.84
C GLN A 248 17.42 -8.07 5.99
N ARG A 249 16.16 -8.43 5.71
CA ARG A 249 15.08 -8.50 6.71
C ARG A 249 14.88 -7.18 7.48
N GLU A 250 15.00 -6.08 6.77
CA GLU A 250 14.78 -4.73 7.29
C GLU A 250 13.69 -4.03 6.49
N HIS A 251 12.99 -3.09 7.13
CA HIS A 251 12.09 -2.18 6.42
C HIS A 251 12.91 -1.07 5.76
N LEU A 252 13.33 -1.32 4.53
CA LEU A 252 14.15 -0.42 3.72
C LEU A 252 13.28 0.61 2.98
N VAL A 253 13.91 1.63 2.42
CA VAL A 253 13.29 2.62 1.54
C VAL A 253 14.23 2.89 0.38
N PHE A 254 13.71 3.30 -0.77
CA PHE A 254 14.58 3.75 -1.86
C PHE A 254 15.37 5.00 -1.42
N SER A 255 16.67 4.97 -1.65
CA SER A 255 17.58 6.09 -1.43
C SER A 255 18.21 6.49 -2.76
N GLY A 256 18.17 7.78 -3.10
CA GLY A 256 18.65 8.27 -4.39
C GLY A 256 17.62 8.07 -5.51
N ASN A 257 17.94 7.24 -6.51
CA ASN A 257 17.06 7.01 -7.66
C ASN A 257 15.89 6.10 -7.27
N ASP A 258 14.69 6.67 -7.20
CA ASP A 258 13.46 5.95 -6.87
C ASP A 258 12.75 5.50 -8.16
N PRO A 259 12.73 4.19 -8.48
CA PRO A 259 12.11 3.69 -9.71
C PRO A 259 10.59 3.90 -9.74
N ILE A 260 9.96 4.17 -8.59
CA ILE A 260 8.54 4.56 -8.55
C ILE A 260 8.36 5.98 -9.09
N SER A 261 9.34 6.87 -8.94
CA SER A 261 9.26 8.22 -9.50
C SER A 261 9.19 8.19 -11.03
N ASP A 262 9.91 7.27 -11.68
CA ASP A 262 9.80 7.05 -13.12
C ASP A 262 8.39 6.61 -13.52
N LEU A 263 7.75 5.72 -12.74
CA LEU A 263 6.38 5.29 -13.01
C LEU A 263 5.36 6.42 -12.79
N VAL A 264 5.57 7.28 -11.79
CA VAL A 264 4.73 8.46 -11.55
C VAL A 264 4.85 9.44 -12.73
N ALA A 265 6.04 9.59 -13.33
CA ALA A 265 6.25 10.39 -14.55
C ALA A 265 5.48 9.88 -15.77
N GLU A 266 5.07 8.62 -15.77
CA GLU A 266 4.22 8.05 -16.81
C GLU A 266 2.72 8.34 -16.60
N ILE A 267 2.32 8.93 -15.46
CA ILE A 267 0.91 9.28 -15.19
C ILE A 267 0.53 10.51 -16.04
N PRO A 268 -0.46 10.40 -16.95
CA PRO A 268 -0.89 11.51 -17.77
C PRO A 268 -1.36 12.72 -16.95
N GLY A 269 -0.82 13.90 -17.23
CA GLY A 269 -1.20 15.16 -16.59
C GLY A 269 -0.56 15.42 -15.23
N ILE A 270 0.54 14.73 -14.91
CA ILE A 270 1.45 15.10 -13.81
C ILE A 270 2.65 15.83 -14.41
N GLU A 271 2.91 17.06 -13.95
CA GLU A 271 4.15 17.78 -14.22
C GLU A 271 5.09 17.65 -13.01
N PHE A 272 6.36 17.34 -13.28
CA PHE A 272 7.42 17.40 -12.29
C PHE A 272 8.13 18.73 -12.47
N ASP A 273 7.95 19.66 -11.54
CA ASP A 273 8.90 20.77 -11.43
C ASP A 273 10.23 20.18 -10.93
N MET A 274 11.25 20.25 -11.78
CA MET A 274 12.62 19.89 -11.43
C MET A 274 13.06 20.75 -10.23
N PRO A 275 13.63 20.17 -9.18
CA PRO A 275 14.30 20.98 -8.17
C PRO A 275 15.55 21.59 -8.80
N TRP A 276 15.65 22.91 -8.71
CA TRP A 276 16.86 23.70 -8.93
C TRP A 276 17.96 23.31 -7.92
#